data_AF-A0A3A6MTE9-F1
#
_entry.id   AF-A0A3A6MTE9-F1
#
_cell.length_a   1.000
_cell.length_b   1.000
_cell.length_c   1.000
_cell.angle_alpha   90.00
_cell.angle_beta   90.00
_cell.angle_gamma   90.00
#
_symmetry.space_group_name_H-M   'P 1'
#
loop_
_entity.id
_entity.type
_entity.pdbx_description
1 polymer ?
#
loop_
_entity_poly.entity_id
_entity_poly.type
_entity_poly.pdbx_seq_one_letter_code
_entity_poly.pdbx_strand_id
1 'polypeptide(L)'
;MSMVLILKESVTGALLSVLQIAAFVIPILLFIEILRDINILDRFSSFCSPLVRIFQMPKEACLPLLAGLIFGIAYGAGVIIQSVREGHLSLRDIYIINTFLIICHSIIEDTILFVAIGANIWLILFPRIIGAVVVCYIISHIYKPVEVSVVPIPGQTQSSDRPASTN
;
A
#
# COMPACT_ATOMS: atom_id res chain seq x y z
N MET A 1 0.36 47.34 -14.80
CA MET A 1 0.89 46.11 -14.17
C MET A 1 1.05 45.08 -15.28
N SER A 2 2.28 44.83 -15.72
CA SER A 2 2.59 44.13 -16.97
C SER A 2 2.36 42.62 -16.87
N MET A 3 1.80 41.99 -17.91
CA MET A 3 1.60 40.54 -18.03
C MET A 3 2.87 39.74 -17.70
N VAL A 4 4.04 40.26 -18.06
CA VAL A 4 5.36 39.68 -17.77
C VAL A 4 5.64 39.57 -16.27
N LEU A 5 5.12 40.49 -15.45
CA LEU A 5 5.28 40.47 -13.99
C LEU A 5 4.48 39.31 -13.38
N ILE A 6 3.22 39.13 -13.81
CA ILE A 6 2.36 38.03 -13.36
C ILE A 6 2.98 36.68 -13.73
N LEU A 7 3.55 36.57 -14.92
CA LEU A 7 4.22 35.35 -15.38
C LEU A 7 5.46 35.03 -14.54
N LYS A 8 6.29 36.02 -14.22
CA LYS A 8 7.47 35.84 -13.35
C LYS A 8 7.08 35.46 -11.92
N GLU A 9 6.07 36.11 -11.35
CA GLU A 9 5.56 35.82 -10.01
C GLU A 9 5.02 34.39 -9.92
N SER A 10 4.25 33.97 -10.93
CA SER A 10 3.64 32.63 -10.96
C SER A 10 4.68 31.52 -11.13
N VAL A 11 5.68 31.72 -12.01
CA VAL A 11 6.76 30.73 -12.21
C VAL A 11 7.63 30.62 -10.97
N THR A 12 7.98 31.73 -10.33
CA THR A 12 8.79 31.72 -9.11
C THR A 12 8.03 31.08 -7.94
N GLY A 13 6.74 31.41 -7.76
CA GLY A 13 5.90 30.77 -6.74
C GLY A 13 5.71 29.27 -6.96
N ALA A 14 5.49 28.84 -8.20
CA ALA A 14 5.39 27.42 -8.54
C ALA A 14 6.71 26.67 -8.28
N LEU A 15 7.84 27.25 -8.69
CA LEU A 15 9.16 26.66 -8.47
C LEU A 15 9.49 26.53 -6.99
N LEU A 16 9.17 27.57 -6.19
CA LEU A 16 9.36 27.56 -4.75
C LEU A 16 8.54 26.44 -4.09
N SER A 17 7.29 26.26 -4.52
CA SER A 17 6.38 25.23 -3.99
C SER A 17 6.87 23.82 -4.30
N VAL A 18 7.33 23.57 -5.53
CA VAL A 18 7.91 22.28 -5.92
C VAL A 18 9.16 21.98 -5.09
N LEU A 19 10.02 22.98 -4.89
CA LEU A 19 11.26 22.82 -4.13
C LEU A 19 10.98 22.58 -2.65
N GLN A 20 9.96 23.22 -2.08
CA GLN A 20 9.50 22.99 -0.72
C GLN A 20 8.97 21.56 -0.54
N ILE A 21 8.09 21.07 -1.43
CA ILE A 21 7.58 19.70 -1.36
C ILE A 21 8.73 18.69 -1.51
N ALA A 22 9.63 18.90 -2.48
CA ALA A 22 10.78 18.03 -2.70
C ALA A 22 11.69 17.95 -1.46
N ALA A 23 11.90 19.08 -0.78
CA ALA A 23 12.69 19.15 0.44
C ALA A 23 12.08 18.34 1.60
N PHE A 24 10.76 18.08 1.61
CA PHE A 24 10.12 17.18 2.58
C PHE A 24 10.08 15.73 2.10
N VAL A 25 9.68 15.50 0.85
CA VAL A 25 9.50 14.15 0.29
C VAL A 25 10.82 13.40 0.20
N ILE A 26 11.90 14.03 -0.26
CA ILE A 26 13.19 13.35 -0.46
C ILE A 26 13.74 12.77 0.86
N PRO A 27 13.83 13.55 1.97
CA PRO A 27 14.24 13.00 3.26
C PRO A 27 13.32 11.91 3.80
N ILE A 28 12.00 12.06 3.61
CA ILE A 28 11.01 11.07 4.06
C ILE A 28 11.20 9.75 3.32
N LEU A 29 11.33 9.79 1.99
CA LEU A 29 11.56 8.60 1.18
C LEU A 29 12.89 7.92 1.55
N LEU A 30 13.95 8.70 1.76
CA LEU A 30 15.24 8.15 2.21
C LEU A 30 15.11 7.47 3.58
N PHE A 31 14.39 8.08 4.52
CA PHE A 31 14.15 7.51 5.84
C PHE A 31 13.33 6.22 5.76
N ILE A 32 12.25 6.23 4.98
CA ILE A 32 11.40 5.07 4.72
C ILE A 32 12.22 3.92 4.09
N GLU A 33 13.13 4.22 3.16
CA GLU A 33 14.01 3.20 2.55
C GLU A 33 14.97 2.58 3.59
N ILE A 34 15.54 3.40 4.49
CA ILE A 34 16.37 2.88 5.60
C ILE A 34 15.53 2.00 6.54
N LEU A 35 14.29 2.41 6.84
CA LEU A 35 13.36 1.63 7.67
C LEU A 35 12.96 0.30 7.02
N ARG A 36 12.94 0.25 5.70
CA ARG A 36 12.71 -0.97 4.93
C ARG A 36 13.90 -1.91 5.04
N ASP A 37 15.13 -1.42 4.88
CA ASP A 37 16.35 -2.25 4.93
C ASP A 37 16.52 -2.98 6.27
N ILE A 38 16.08 -2.38 7.37
CA ILE A 38 16.10 -3.00 8.70
C ILE A 38 15.00 -4.07 8.91
N ASN A 39 14.26 -4.44 7.86
CA ASN A 39 13.20 -5.47 7.88
C ASN A 39 12.15 -5.25 8.98
N ILE A 40 11.76 -3.99 9.21
CA ILE A 40 10.80 -3.68 10.27
C ILE A 40 9.43 -4.30 9.99
N LEU A 41 9.07 -4.50 8.72
CA LEU A 41 7.78 -5.06 8.32
C LEU A 41 7.53 -6.46 8.87
N ASP A 42 8.52 -7.35 8.78
CA ASP A 42 8.36 -8.73 9.27
C ASP A 42 8.09 -8.75 10.77
N ARG A 43 8.74 -7.85 11.51
CA ARG A 43 8.55 -7.70 12.95
C ARG A 43 7.16 -7.15 13.30
N PHE A 44 6.64 -6.21 12.51
CA PHE A 44 5.34 -5.59 12.72
C PHE A 44 4.16 -6.34 12.06
N SER A 45 4.43 -7.39 11.27
CA SER A 45 3.39 -8.22 10.62
C SER A 45 2.35 -8.75 11.62
N SER A 46 2.77 -9.06 12.86
CA SER A 46 1.90 -9.50 13.94
C SER A 46 0.89 -8.45 14.40
N PHE A 47 1.21 -7.15 14.28
CA PHE A 47 0.32 -6.04 14.65
C PHE A 47 -0.86 -5.90 13.69
N CYS A 48 -0.69 -6.27 12.42
CA CYS A 48 -1.77 -6.30 11.43
C CYS A 48 -2.67 -7.54 11.55
N SER A 49 -2.29 -8.54 12.37
CA SER A 49 -3.07 -9.78 12.56
C SER A 49 -4.54 -9.58 12.94
N PRO A 50 -4.91 -8.66 13.86
CA PRO A 50 -6.32 -8.37 14.13
C PRO A 50 -7.04 -7.75 12.91
N LEU A 51 -6.35 -6.92 12.12
CA LEU A 51 -6.93 -6.24 10.96
C LEU A 51 -7.31 -7.24 9.86
N VAL A 52 -6.39 -8.14 9.50
CA VAL A 52 -6.64 -9.17 8.48
C VAL A 52 -7.72 -10.16 8.91
N ARG A 53 -7.84 -10.41 10.22
CA ARG A 53 -8.89 -11.29 10.77
C ARG A 53 -10.28 -10.69 10.61
N ILE A 54 -10.42 -9.37 10.72
CA ILE A 54 -11.68 -8.66 10.47
C ILE A 54 -12.11 -8.84 9.00
N PHE A 55 -11.14 -8.84 8.07
CA PHE A 55 -11.39 -9.01 6.65
C PHE A 55 -11.41 -10.48 6.18
N GLN A 56 -11.35 -11.44 7.12
CA GLN A 56 -11.35 -12.90 6.85
C GLN A 56 -10.21 -13.34 5.91
N MET A 57 -9.06 -12.71 6.05
CA MET A 57 -7.86 -12.96 5.26
C MET A 57 -6.85 -13.85 5.98
N PRO A 58 -5.97 -14.52 5.22
CA PRO A 58 -4.81 -15.23 5.77
C PRO A 58 -3.80 -14.25 6.42
N LYS A 59 -2.95 -14.73 7.33
CA LYS A 59 -1.97 -13.88 8.06
C LYS A 59 -0.94 -13.26 7.11
N GLU A 60 -0.73 -13.93 5.99
CA GLU A 60 0.18 -13.58 4.92
C GLU A 60 -0.26 -12.28 4.21
N ALA A 61 -1.53 -11.86 4.36
CA ALA A 61 -2.01 -10.56 3.91
C ALA A 61 -1.52 -9.38 4.77
N CYS A 62 -1.04 -9.64 6.00
CA CYS A 62 -0.56 -8.59 6.91
C CYS A 62 0.61 -7.81 6.33
N LEU A 63 1.58 -8.54 5.76
CA LEU A 63 2.81 -7.97 5.22
C LEU A 63 2.52 -6.98 4.09
N PRO A 64 1.78 -7.33 3.01
CA PRO A 64 1.45 -6.38 1.96
C PRO A 64 0.56 -5.21 2.41
N LEU A 65 -0.39 -5.45 3.33
CA LEU A 65 -1.21 -4.37 3.91
C LEU A 65 -0.35 -3.36 4.67
N LEU A 66 0.52 -3.85 5.55
CA LEU A 66 1.41 -3.01 6.35
C LEU A 66 2.43 -2.28 5.47
N ALA A 67 2.98 -2.99 4.48
CA ALA A 67 3.90 -2.44 3.49
C ALA A 67 3.28 -1.24 2.76
N GLY A 68 2.10 -1.42 2.18
CA GLY A 68 1.44 -0.35 1.46
C GLY A 68 0.95 0.79 2.36
N LEU A 69 0.56 0.48 3.61
CA LEU A 69 0.10 1.46 4.58
C LEU A 69 1.22 2.39 5.04
N ILE A 70 2.41 1.83 5.32
CA ILE A 70 3.55 2.59 5.87
C ILE A 70 4.41 3.18 4.76
N PHE A 71 4.77 2.38 3.76
CA PHE A 71 5.78 2.71 2.74
C PHE A 71 5.15 3.10 1.38
N GLY A 72 3.82 3.01 1.26
CA GLY A 72 3.09 3.42 0.07
C GLY A 72 2.82 2.33 -0.96
N ILE A 73 1.98 2.67 -1.95
CA ILE A 73 1.49 1.70 -2.96
C ILE A 73 2.62 1.10 -3.79
N ALA A 74 3.63 1.88 -4.18
CA ALA A 74 4.70 1.37 -5.03
C ALA A 74 5.42 0.18 -4.38
N TYR A 75 5.76 0.31 -3.09
CA TYR A 75 6.35 -0.77 -2.34
C TYR A 75 5.34 -1.87 -1.98
N GLY A 76 4.15 -1.49 -1.50
CA GLY A 76 3.07 -2.42 -1.18
C GLY A 76 2.70 -3.34 -2.35
N ALA A 77 2.66 -2.82 -3.57
CA ALA A 77 2.40 -3.60 -4.79
C ALA A 77 3.48 -4.65 -5.05
N GLY A 78 4.76 -4.31 -4.85
CA GLY A 78 5.86 -5.27 -4.96
C GLY A 78 5.72 -6.41 -3.94
N VAL A 79 5.35 -6.08 -2.70
CA VAL A 79 5.09 -7.06 -1.64
C VAL A 79 3.87 -7.92 -1.96
N ILE A 80 2.78 -7.34 -2.49
CA ILE A 80 1.60 -8.09 -2.93
C ILE A 80 2.00 -9.12 -4.00
N ILE A 81 2.75 -8.70 -5.02
CA ILE A 81 3.19 -9.60 -6.10
C ILE A 81 4.02 -10.76 -5.54
N GLN A 82 4.89 -10.48 -4.56
CA GLN A 82 5.68 -11.52 -3.89
C GLN A 82 4.79 -12.50 -3.13
N SER A 83 3.85 -12.03 -2.30
CA SER A 83 2.92 -12.88 -1.55
C SER A 83 1.99 -13.70 -2.44
N VAL A 84 1.65 -13.20 -3.64
CA VAL A 84 0.89 -13.94 -4.66
C VAL A 84 1.73 -15.05 -5.28
N ARG A 85 3.01 -14.80 -5.56
CA ARG A 85 3.94 -15.83 -6.10
C ARG A 85 4.20 -16.95 -5.10
N GLU A 86 4.21 -16.64 -3.81
CA GLU A 86 4.33 -17.63 -2.74
C GLU A 86 3.06 -18.50 -2.60
N GLY A 87 1.96 -18.15 -3.26
CA GLY A 87 0.72 -18.93 -3.28
C GLY A 87 -0.12 -18.78 -2.00
N HIS A 88 0.16 -17.77 -1.19
CA HIS A 88 -0.45 -17.59 0.12
C HIS A 88 -1.73 -16.74 0.11
N LEU A 89 -2.06 -16.10 -1.02
CA LEU A 89 -3.19 -15.19 -1.16
C LEU A 89 -4.16 -15.65 -2.24
N SER A 90 -5.47 -15.67 -1.92
CA SER A 90 -6.51 -15.87 -2.92
C SER A 90 -6.78 -14.58 -3.70
N LEU A 91 -7.42 -14.68 -4.88
CA LEU A 91 -7.81 -13.48 -5.65
C LEU A 91 -8.69 -12.53 -4.84
N ARG A 92 -9.61 -13.07 -4.03
CA ARG A 92 -10.45 -12.28 -3.12
C ARG A 92 -9.58 -11.44 -2.18
N ASP A 93 -8.53 -12.04 -1.60
CA ASP A 93 -7.66 -11.35 -0.66
C ASP A 93 -6.88 -10.24 -1.37
N ILE A 94 -6.37 -10.48 -2.58
CA ILE A 94 -5.70 -9.47 -3.41
C ILE A 94 -6.62 -8.27 -3.68
N TYR A 95 -7.87 -8.51 -4.06
CA TYR A 95 -8.84 -7.44 -4.33
C TYR A 95 -9.11 -6.56 -3.10
N ILE A 96 -9.28 -7.18 -1.93
CA ILE A 96 -9.56 -6.43 -0.71
C ILE A 96 -8.30 -5.67 -0.24
N ILE A 97 -7.11 -6.29 -0.32
CA ILE A 97 -5.83 -5.62 -0.01
C ILE A 97 -5.65 -4.40 -0.92
N ASN A 98 -5.82 -4.57 -2.23
CA ASN A 98 -5.66 -3.49 -3.19
C ASN A 98 -6.66 -2.35 -2.94
N THR A 99 -7.92 -2.70 -2.64
CA THR A 99 -8.95 -1.71 -2.32
C THR A 99 -8.60 -0.92 -1.05
N PHE A 100 -8.09 -1.61 -0.03
CA PHE A 100 -7.66 -0.96 1.21
C PHE A 100 -6.52 0.05 0.94
N LEU A 101 -5.52 -0.38 0.18
CA LEU A 101 -4.36 0.45 -0.13
C LEU A 101 -4.72 1.65 -1.01
N ILE A 102 -5.60 1.50 -1.99
CA ILE A 102 -6.09 2.64 -2.78
C ILE A 102 -6.64 3.76 -1.88
N ILE A 103 -7.32 3.41 -0.78
CA ILE A 103 -7.95 4.39 0.11
C ILE A 103 -6.98 4.94 1.18
N CYS A 104 -6.08 4.10 1.72
CA CYS A 104 -5.31 4.44 2.93
C CYS A 104 -3.79 4.29 2.80
N HIS A 105 -3.23 4.13 1.60
CA HIS A 105 -1.77 4.03 1.45
C HIS A 105 -0.99 5.25 1.95
N SER A 106 0.31 5.05 2.18
CA SER A 106 1.27 6.10 2.52
C SER A 106 0.83 6.94 3.73
N ILE A 107 0.27 6.32 4.77
CA ILE A 107 -0.33 7.06 5.89
C ILE A 107 0.69 7.93 6.63
N ILE A 108 1.95 7.51 6.67
CA ILE A 108 3.03 8.28 7.28
C ILE A 108 3.45 9.43 6.36
N GLU A 109 3.79 9.12 5.12
CA GLU A 109 4.28 10.08 4.12
C GLU A 109 3.25 11.19 3.86
N ASP A 110 2.00 10.83 3.54
CA ASP A 110 0.94 11.79 3.24
C ASP A 110 0.67 12.69 4.45
N THR A 111 0.62 12.11 5.66
CA THR A 111 0.34 12.88 6.89
C THR A 111 1.45 13.88 7.16
N ILE A 112 2.72 13.49 7.06
CA ILE A 112 3.85 14.40 7.29
C ILE A 112 3.86 15.51 6.24
N LEU A 113 3.62 15.17 4.97
CA LEU A 113 3.57 16.13 3.87
C LEU A 113 2.46 17.16 4.08
N PHE A 114 1.25 16.73 4.45
CA PHE A 114 0.14 17.64 4.70
C PHE A 114 0.34 18.50 5.94
N VAL A 115 0.94 17.97 7.00
CA VAL A 115 1.31 18.75 8.20
C VAL A 115 2.36 19.80 7.88
N ALA A 116 3.34 19.48 7.04
CA ALA A 116 4.35 20.44 6.59
C ALA A 116 3.74 21.62 5.80
N ILE A 117 2.58 21.42 5.17
CA ILE A 117 1.81 22.45 4.45
C ILE A 117 0.81 23.17 5.40
N GLY A 118 0.73 22.76 6.67
CA GLY A 118 -0.11 23.38 7.70
C GLY A 118 -1.52 22.80 7.83
N ALA A 119 -1.79 21.62 7.26
CA ALA A 119 -3.08 20.97 7.36
C ALA A 119 -3.25 20.20 8.69
N ASN A 120 -4.51 20.01 9.10
CA ASN A 120 -4.83 19.32 10.35
C ASN A 120 -4.79 17.79 10.16
N ILE A 121 -3.91 17.12 10.91
CA ILE A 121 -3.75 15.65 10.96
C ILE A 121 -5.07 14.92 11.08
N TRP A 122 -5.94 15.35 12.00
CA TRP A 122 -7.11 14.58 12.38
C TRP A 122 -8.14 14.56 11.25
N LEU A 123 -8.29 15.66 10.53
CA LEU A 123 -9.21 15.78 9.41
C LEU A 123 -8.77 14.97 8.19
N ILE A 124 -7.49 14.66 8.06
CA ILE A 124 -6.97 13.89 6.93
C ILE A 124 -6.96 12.40 7.27
N LEU A 125 -6.52 12.06 8.48
CA LEU A 125 -6.28 10.69 8.91
C LEU A 125 -7.57 9.93 9.20
N PHE A 126 -8.50 10.51 9.97
CA PHE A 126 -9.73 9.83 10.36
C PHE A 126 -10.61 9.41 9.19
N PRO A 127 -10.99 10.30 8.25
CA PRO A 127 -11.86 9.89 7.14
C PRO A 127 -11.18 8.86 6.23
N ARG A 128 -9.85 8.90 6.10
CA ARG A 128 -9.09 7.88 5.35
C ARG A 128 -9.17 6.51 5.99
N ILE A 129 -8.83 6.39 7.28
CA ILE A 129 -8.87 5.10 7.98
C ILE A 129 -10.30 4.59 8.06
N ILE A 130 -11.25 5.43 8.46
CA ILE A 130 -12.66 5.04 8.58
C ILE A 130 -13.21 4.62 7.22
N GLY A 131 -12.97 5.42 6.17
CA GLY A 131 -13.41 5.11 4.81
C GLY A 131 -12.83 3.78 4.32
N ALA A 132 -11.54 3.55 4.53
CA ALA A 132 -10.89 2.30 4.12
C ALA A 132 -11.47 1.09 4.86
N VAL A 133 -11.62 1.18 6.19
CA VAL A 133 -12.16 0.08 7.00
C VAL A 133 -13.61 -0.21 6.61
N VAL A 134 -14.46 0.82 6.47
CA VAL A 134 -15.88 0.65 6.12
C VAL A 134 -16.02 0.05 4.73
N VAL A 135 -15.32 0.59 3.72
CA VAL A 135 -15.39 0.09 2.35
C VAL A 135 -14.87 -1.34 2.25
N CYS A 136 -13.72 -1.64 2.84
CA CYS A 136 -13.17 -3.00 2.84
C CYS A 136 -14.05 -3.98 3.60
N TYR A 137 -14.66 -3.56 4.72
CA TYR A 137 -15.59 -4.40 5.47
C TYR A 137 -16.83 -4.76 4.64
N ILE A 138 -17.42 -3.78 3.95
CA ILE A 138 -18.57 -3.98 3.06
C ILE A 138 -18.18 -4.92 1.92
N ILE A 139 -17.04 -4.68 1.25
CA ILE A 139 -16.57 -5.50 0.13
C ILE A 139 -16.28 -6.93 0.60
N SER A 140 -15.65 -7.10 1.76
CA SER A 140 -15.36 -8.41 2.36
C SER A 140 -16.64 -9.23 2.62
N HIS A 141 -17.78 -8.57 2.92
CA HIS A 141 -19.06 -9.25 3.13
C HIS A 141 -19.88 -9.44 1.85
N ILE A 142 -19.73 -8.57 0.85
CA ILE A 142 -20.46 -8.66 -0.43
C ILE A 142 -19.80 -9.69 -1.37
N TYR A 143 -18.48 -9.76 -1.39
CA TYR A 143 -17.75 -10.69 -2.25
C TYR A 143 -17.55 -12.04 -1.58
N LYS A 144 -18.31 -13.05 -2.03
CA LYS A 144 -18.03 -14.46 -1.72
C LYS A 144 -16.68 -14.88 -2.32
N PRO A 145 -15.97 -15.87 -1.73
CA PRO A 145 -14.72 -16.38 -2.29
C PRO A 145 -14.96 -16.85 -3.72
N VAL A 146 -14.44 -16.07 -4.66
CA VAL A 146 -14.38 -16.47 -6.07
C VAL A 146 -13.15 -17.36 -6.17
N GLU A 147 -13.35 -18.67 -6.04
CA GLU A 147 -12.36 -19.66 -6.46
C GLU A 147 -12.23 -19.55 -7.98
N VAL A 148 -11.21 -18.83 -8.44
CA VAL A 148 -10.79 -18.84 -9.84
C VAL A 148 -9.36 -19.32 -9.89
N SER A 149 -9.19 -20.38 -10.69
CA SER A 149 -7.95 -21.08 -10.99
C SER A 149 -6.78 -20.12 -11.22
N VAL A 150 -5.67 -20.43 -10.53
CA VAL A 150 -4.31 -19.91 -10.71
C VAL A 150 -4.13 -19.31 -12.10
N VAL A 151 -3.93 -17.99 -12.19
CA VAL A 151 -3.46 -17.38 -13.44
C VAL A 151 -2.07 -17.94 -13.71
N PRO A 152 -1.85 -18.72 -14.78
CA PRO A 152 -0.53 -19.25 -15.08
C PRO A 152 0.40 -18.08 -15.40
N ILE A 153 1.44 -17.89 -14.60
CA ILE A 153 2.48 -16.91 -14.92
C ILE A 153 3.28 -17.45 -16.12
N PRO A 154 3.33 -16.76 -17.28
CA PRO A 154 4.15 -17.17 -18.40
C PRO A 154 5.62 -17.25 -17.93
N GLY A 155 6.22 -18.44 -17.97
CA GLY A 155 7.61 -18.67 -17.55
C GLY A 155 7.81 -19.48 -16.26
N GLN A 156 6.74 -19.97 -15.62
CA GLN A 156 6.85 -21.01 -14.57
C GLN A 156 6.58 -22.38 -15.21
N THR A 157 7.65 -23.04 -15.69
CA THR A 157 7.60 -24.45 -16.07
C THR A 157 7.28 -25.25 -14.81
N GLN A 158 6.04 -25.70 -14.67
CA GLN A 158 5.66 -26.75 -13.74
C GLN A 158 6.39 -28.03 -14.16
N SER A 159 7.59 -28.25 -13.61
CA SER A 159 8.30 -29.52 -13.67
C SER A 159 8.31 -30.14 -12.27
N SER A 160 7.15 -30.61 -11.82
CA SER A 160 7.10 -31.64 -10.78
C SER A 160 5.81 -32.46 -10.91
N ASP A 161 5.59 -33.00 -12.11
CA ASP A 161 4.85 -34.26 -12.21
C ASP A 161 5.75 -35.36 -11.64
N ARG A 162 5.37 -35.90 -10.48
CA ARG A 162 5.83 -37.21 -10.06
C ARG A 162 4.60 -38.08 -9.76
N PRO A 163 4.19 -38.97 -10.66
CA PRO A 163 3.26 -40.02 -10.30
C PRO A 163 4.01 -41.20 -9.67
N ALA A 164 3.26 -41.96 -8.87
CA ALA A 164 3.51 -43.32 -8.41
C ALA A 164 4.48 -43.53 -7.22
N SER A 165 3.90 -43.71 -6.03
CA SER A 165 4.18 -44.90 -5.22
C SER A 165 2.97 -45.25 -4.37
N THR A 166 2.15 -46.17 -4.88
CA THR A 166 1.22 -46.99 -4.10
C THR A 166 2.06 -47.95 -3.27
N ASN A 167 1.88 -47.94 -1.96
CA ASN A 167 2.07 -49.09 -1.07
C ASN A 167 0.76 -49.31 -0.31
#